data_AF-A0A351KVM9-F1
#
_entry.id   AF-A0A351KVM9-F1
#
_cell.length_a   1.000
_cell.length_b   1.000
_cell.length_c   1.000
_cell.angle_alpha   90.00
_cell.angle_beta   90.00
_cell.angle_gamma   90.00
#
_symmetry.space_group_name_H-M   'P 1'
#
loop_
_entity.id
_entity.type
_entity.pdbx_description
1 polymer ?
#
loop_
_entity_poly.entity_id
_entity_poly.type
_entity_poly.pdbx_seq_one_letter_code
_entity_poly.pdbx_strand_id
1 'polypeptide(L)' 'MSEVSSLFSWPVRVYYENTDAGGVVYHSNYVAFMERARTEFLRSLGVEL' A
#
# COMPACT_ATOMS: atom_id res chain seq x y z
N MET A 1 -19.20 -9.71 -22.72
CA MET A 1 -18.87 -8.64 -21.74
C MET A 1 -17.56 -9.06 -21.12
N SER A 2 -16.46 -8.44 -21.53
CA SER A 2 -15.12 -8.79 -21.04
C SER A 2 -15.03 -8.44 -19.54
N GLU A 3 -14.73 -9.43 -18.70
CA GLU A 3 -14.34 -9.21 -17.31
C GLU A 3 -13.15 -8.25 -17.28
N VAL A 4 -13.38 -7.03 -16.83
CA VAL A 4 -12.29 -6.19 -16.36
C VAL A 4 -11.80 -6.86 -15.09
N SER A 5 -10.66 -7.55 -15.17
CA SER A 5 -9.90 -7.91 -13.97
C SER A 5 -9.76 -6.64 -13.15
N SER A 6 -10.41 -6.59 -11.99
CA SER A 6 -10.33 -5.44 -11.11
C SER A 6 -8.87 -5.26 -10.72
N LEU A 7 -8.31 -4.09 -11.02
CA LEU A 7 -6.96 -3.73 -10.58
C LEU A 7 -6.92 -3.84 -9.05
N PHE A 8 -5.90 -4.52 -8.52
CA PHE A 8 -5.69 -4.59 -7.07
C PHE A 8 -5.40 -3.19 -6.52
N SER A 9 -6.09 -2.82 -5.44
CA SER A 9 -5.92 -1.53 -4.77
C SER A 9 -5.88 -1.75 -3.26
N TRP A 10 -4.88 -1.16 -2.60
CA TRP A 10 -4.71 -1.24 -1.15
C TRP A 10 -4.81 0.15 -0.51
N PRO A 11 -5.87 0.44 0.28
CA PRO A 11 -6.02 1.73 0.92
C PRO A 11 -5.02 1.90 2.07
N VAL A 12 -4.33 3.03 2.10
CA VAL A 12 -3.39 3.39 3.17
C VAL A 12 -3.89 4.65 3.87
N ARG A 13 -3.96 4.62 5.20
CA ARG A 13 -4.18 5.80 6.03
C ARG A 13 -2.85 6.40 6.43
N VAL A 14 -2.67 7.68 6.13
CA VAL A 14 -1.51 8.46 6.58
C VAL A 14 -1.79 9.00 7.97
N TYR A 15 -0.85 8.78 8.88
CA TYR A 15 -0.85 9.35 10.22
C TYR A 15 0.25 10.40 10.35
N TYR A 16 0.14 11.26 11.37
CA TYR A 16 1.12 12.32 11.63
C TYR A 16 2.55 11.77 11.81
N GLU A 17 2.68 10.58 12.40
CA GLU A 17 3.96 9.85 12.52
C GLU A 17 4.64 9.54 11.17
N ASN A 18 3.87 9.51 10.07
CA ASN A 18 4.42 9.24 8.74
C ASN A 18 4.91 10.51 8.04
N THR A 19 4.64 11.68 8.62
CA THR A 19 5.02 12.97 8.06
C THR A 19 6.32 13.50 8.67
N ASP A 20 7.07 14.31 7.91
CA ASP A 20 8.25 15.03 8.39
C ASP A 20 7.94 16.48 8.79
N ALA A 21 8.98 17.25 9.13
CA ALA A 21 8.86 18.67 9.51
C ALA A 21 8.31 19.57 8.37
N GLY A 22 8.27 19.07 7.13
CA GLY A 22 7.64 19.74 5.99
C GLY A 22 6.14 19.49 5.86
N GLY A 23 5.55 18.68 6.74
CA GLY A 23 4.12 18.38 6.73
C GLY A 23 3.68 17.45 5.59
N VAL A 24 4.63 16.76 4.96
CA VAL A 24 4.40 15.77 3.91
C VAL A 24 4.89 14.40 4.37
N VAL A 25 4.44 13.33 3.71
CA VAL A 25 4.95 11.99 3.97
C VAL A 25 6.45 11.95 3.74
N TYR A 26 7.20 11.52 4.74
CA TYR A 26 8.64 11.36 4.62
C TYR A 26 8.97 10.28 3.58
N HIS A 27 9.96 10.54 2.73
CA HIS A 27 10.23 9.71 1.55
C HIS A 27 10.45 8.22 1.86
N SER A 28 11.06 7.88 3.00
CA SER A 28 11.30 6.47 3.35
C SER A 28 10.01 5.70 3.67
N ASN A 29 8.95 6.38 4.12
CA ASN A 29 7.68 5.74 4.47
C ASN A 29 6.94 5.17 3.25
N TYR A 30 7.23 5.67 2.04
CA TYR A 30 6.67 5.11 0.81
C TYR A 30 7.08 3.65 0.58
N VAL A 31 8.29 3.26 0.98
CA VAL A 31 8.75 1.85 0.88
C VAL A 31 7.92 0.97 1.81
N ALA A 32 7.66 1.42 3.04
CA ALA A 32 6.81 0.70 3.98
C ALA A 32 5.37 0.57 3.46
N PHE A 33 4.81 1.60 2.81
CA PHE A 33 3.49 1.54 2.21
C PHE A 33 3.42 0.55 1.03
N MET A 34 4.43 0.57 0.16
CA MET A 34 4.53 -0.36 -0.96
C MET A 34 4.64 -1.81 -0.47
N GLU A 35 5.43 -2.05 0.57
CA GLU A 35 5.63 -3.39 1.13
C GLU A 35 4.36 -3.96 1.78
N ARG A 36 3.57 -3.11 2.46
CA ARG A 36 2.24 -3.49 2.95
C ARG A 36 1.31 -3.86 1.81
N ALA A 37 1.24 -3.02 0.77
CA ALA A 37 0.40 -3.29 -0.40
C ALA A 37 0.83 -4.59 -1.11
N ARG A 38 2.14 -4.85 -1.21
CA ARG A 38 2.68 -6.09 -1.78
C ARG A 38 2.28 -7.32 -0.97
N THR A 39 2.36 -7.24 0.35
CA THR A 39 1.93 -8.34 1.23
C THR A 39 0.45 -8.65 1.05
N GLU A 40 -0.39 -7.62 1.00
CA GLU A 40 -1.85 -7.78 0.83
C GLU A 40 -2.21 -8.24 -0.59
N PHE A 41 -1.44 -7.84 -1.60
CA PHE A 41 -1.57 -8.37 -2.95
C PHE A 41 -1.27 -9.87 -2.97
N LEU A 42 -0.16 -10.31 -2.37
CA LEU A 42 0.17 -11.73 -2.30
C LEU A 42 -0.88 -12.54 -1.53
N ARG A 43 -1.40 -12.00 -0.42
CA ARG A 43 -2.53 -12.60 0.32
C ARG A 43 -3.78 -12.72 -0.54
N SER A 44 -4.08 -11.71 -1.37
CA SER A 44 -5.23 -11.77 -2.30
C SER A 44 -5.09 -12.87 -3.36
N LEU A 45 -3.87 -13.33 -3.62
CA LEU A 45 -3.55 -14.47 -4.49
C LEU A 45 -3.47 -15.81 -3.75
N GLY A 46 -3.75 -15.83 -2.43
CA GLY A 46 -3.69 -17.03 -1.60
C GLY A 46 -2.28 -17.42 -1.13
N VAL A 47 -1.30 -16.52 -1.23
CA VAL A 47 0.05 -16.74 -0.73
C VAL A 47 0.16 -16.21 0.70
N GLU A 48 0.39 -17.10 1.67
CA GLU A 48 0.66 -16.74 3.07
C GLU A 48 2.17 -16.72 3.37
N LEU A 49 2.58 -15.84 4.30
CA LEU A 49 3.93 -15.69 4.84
C LEU A 49 4.00 -16.26 6.26
#